data_AF-A0A2D6P8D6-F1
#
_entry.id   AF-A0A2D6P8D6-F1
#
_cell.length_a   1.000
_cell.length_b   1.000
_cell.length_c   1.000
_cell.angle_alpha   90.00
_cell.angle_beta   90.00
_cell.angle_gamma   90.00
#
_symmetry.space_group_name_H-M   'P 1'
#
loop_
_entity.id
_entity.type
_entity.pdbx_description
1 polymer ?
#
loop_
_entity_poly.entity_id
_entity_poly.type
_entity_poly.pdbx_seq_one_letter_code
_entity_poly.pdbx_strand_id
1 'polypeptide(L)' 'MNLIERDDPRYFTQTSNEPYDRHNYLIHFKNKMPQHVDSWEQVQSIWWNTDSSFLSHVEVLNNPDYEESKPKSKAKGFK' A
#
# COMPACT_ATOMS: atom_id res chain seq x y z
N MET A 1 13.40 -3.47 31.85
CA MET A 1 12.90 -4.12 30.62
C MET A 1 14.04 -4.94 30.03
N ASN A 2 13.80 -6.21 29.69
CA ASN A 2 14.76 -7.02 28.94
C ASN A 2 14.44 -6.89 27.45
N LEU A 3 15.47 -6.79 26.61
CA LEU A 3 15.32 -6.74 25.15
C LEU A 3 14.92 -8.13 24.63
N ILE A 4 14.14 -8.20 23.55
CA ILE A 4 13.81 -9.46 22.88
C ILE A 4 15.02 -9.84 22.01
N GLU A 5 15.56 -11.04 22.22
CA GLU A 5 16.73 -11.55 21.49
C GLU A 5 16.35 -11.94 20.05
N ARG A 6 17.31 -11.90 19.12
CA ARG A 6 17.06 -12.16 17.68
C ARG A 6 16.51 -13.55 17.39
N ASP A 7 16.86 -14.52 18.24
CA ASP A 7 16.45 -15.93 18.12
C ASP A 7 15.10 -16.21 18.79
N ASP A 8 14.51 -15.22 19.47
CA ASP A 8 13.18 -15.34 20.09
C ASP A 8 12.08 -15.28 19.03
N PRO A 9 11.06 -16.16 19.08
CA PRO A 9 9.96 -16.15 18.12
C PRO A 9 9.13 -14.86 18.11
N ARG A 10 9.25 -14.01 19.14
CA ARG A 10 8.61 -12.69 19.21
C ARG A 10 9.45 -11.60 18.54
N TYR A 11 10.68 -11.91 18.12
CA TYR A 11 11.56 -10.97 17.46
C TYR A 11 11.09 -10.74 16.02
N PHE A 12 10.74 -9.49 15.72
CA PHE A 12 10.32 -9.11 14.38
C PHE A 12 11.49 -8.51 13.59
N THR A 13 11.73 -9.01 12.39
CA THR A 13 12.66 -8.42 11.43
C THR A 13 11.90 -7.82 10.25
N GLN A 14 12.33 -6.64 9.81
CA GLN A 14 11.90 -6.08 8.53
C GLN A 14 12.19 -7.07 7.40
N THR A 15 11.19 -7.32 6.56
CA THR A 15 11.25 -8.32 5.48
C THR A 15 11.78 -7.74 4.16
N SER A 16 11.64 -6.44 3.93
CA SER A 16 12.19 -5.74 2.77
C SER A 16 12.58 -4.31 3.10
N ASN A 17 13.71 -3.86 2.55
CA ASN A 17 14.16 -2.46 2.59
C ASN A 17 13.66 -1.64 1.40
N GLU A 18 13.01 -2.28 0.43
CA GLU A 18 12.51 -1.62 -0.77
C GLU A 18 11.28 -0.77 -0.44
N PRO A 19 11.12 0.40 -1.11
CA PRO A 19 9.91 1.21 -0.99
C PRO A 19 8.65 0.40 -1.34
N TYR A 20 7.55 0.64 -0.62
CA TYR A 20 6.28 -0.02 -0.88
C TYR A 20 5.46 0.79 -1.91
N ASP A 21 5.81 0.67 -3.20
CA ASP A 21 5.21 1.40 -4.33
C ASP A 21 4.21 0.56 -5.15
N ARG A 22 3.60 -0.47 -4.53
CA ARG A 22 2.79 -1.47 -5.26
C ARG A 22 1.47 -0.95 -5.80
N HIS A 23 0.92 0.12 -5.22
CA HIS A 23 -0.43 0.60 -5.49
C HIS A 23 -0.49 2.11 -5.52
N ASN A 24 -1.32 2.62 -6.41
CA ASN A 24 -1.81 3.99 -6.35
C ASN A 24 -3.20 3.99 -5.72
N TYR A 25 -3.68 5.14 -5.26
CA TYR A 25 -4.95 5.24 -4.56
C TYR A 25 -5.76 6.40 -5.09
N LEU A 26 -7.08 6.22 -5.10
CA LEU A 26 -8.03 7.24 -5.46
C LEU A 26 -9.03 7.43 -4.31
N ILE A 27 -9.01 8.60 -3.69
CA ILE A 27 -9.91 8.94 -2.59
C ILE A 27 -11.16 9.56 -3.20
N HIS A 28 -12.30 8.92 -3.01
CA HIS A 28 -13.59 9.41 -3.48
C HIS A 28 -14.28 10.24 -2.40
N PHE A 29 -14.64 11.45 -2.76
CA PHE A 29 -15.43 12.36 -1.95
C PHE A 29 -16.89 12.36 -2.41
N LYS A 30 -17.82 12.67 -1.50
CA LYS A 30 -19.26 12.72 -1.82
C LYS A 30 -19.62 13.80 -2.85
N ASN A 31 -18.76 14.81 -3.00
CA ASN A 31 -18.89 15.86 -4.03
C ASN A 31 -18.48 15.40 -5.44
N LYS A 32 -18.14 14.11 -5.62
CA LYS A 32 -17.72 13.50 -6.90
C LYS A 32 -16.42 14.07 -7.47
N MET A 33 -15.57 14.69 -6.65
CA MET A 33 -14.24 15.13 -7.04
C MET A 33 -13.20 14.22 -6.39
N PRO A 34 -12.80 13.11 -7.05
CA PRO A 34 -11.83 12.20 -6.47
C PRO A 34 -10.41 12.80 -6.50
N GLN A 35 -9.58 12.38 -5.54
CA GLN A 35 -8.18 12.79 -5.45
C GLN A 35 -7.25 11.58 -5.62
N HIS A 36 -6.30 11.68 -6.54
CA HIS A 36 -5.28 10.65 -6.77
C HIS A 36 -4.10 10.87 -5.83
N VAL A 37 -3.59 9.79 -5.23
CA VAL A 37 -2.40 9.80 -4.37
C VAL A 37 -1.60 8.51 -4.55
N ASP A 38 -0.28 8.62 -4.46
CA ASP A 38 0.65 7.53 -4.80
C ASP A 38 1.13 6.75 -3.56
N SER A 39 0.83 7.24 -2.36
CA SER A 39 1.24 6.65 -1.08
C SER A 39 0.06 6.40 -0.17
N TRP A 40 0.08 5.26 0.51
CA TRP A 40 -0.87 4.92 1.57
C TRP A 40 -0.83 5.93 2.73
N GLU A 41 0.34 6.50 3.04
CA GLU A 41 0.49 7.47 4.13
C GLU A 41 -0.26 8.77 3.81
N GLN A 42 -0.28 9.19 2.54
CA GLN A 42 -1.09 10.32 2.09
C GLN A 42 -2.58 10.01 2.20
N VAL A 43 -3.01 8.80 1.82
CA VAL A 43 -4.39 8.35 2.03
C VAL A 43 -4.78 8.46 3.50
N GLN A 44 -3.96 7.92 4.40
CA GLN A 44 -4.23 7.96 5.82
C GLN A 44 -4.30 9.40 6.35
N SER A 45 -3.34 10.24 5.96
CA SER A 45 -3.34 11.65 6.36
C SER A 45 -4.62 12.35 5.93
N ILE A 46 -5.04 12.20 4.67
CA ILE A 46 -6.27 12.82 4.17
C ILE A 46 -7.50 12.23 4.86
N TRP A 47 -7.55 10.92 5.03
CA TRP A 47 -8.70 10.21 5.61
C TRP A 47 -8.95 10.62 7.07
N TRP A 48 -7.89 10.76 7.86
CA TRP A 48 -8.01 11.13 9.28
C TRP A 48 -8.16 12.63 9.52
N ASN A 49 -7.62 13.48 8.63
CA ASN A 49 -7.74 14.93 8.76
C ASN A 49 -8.96 15.53 8.04
N THR A 50 -9.68 14.74 7.24
CA THR A 50 -10.91 15.19 6.57
C THR A 50 -12.14 14.71 7.34
N ASP A 51 -13.14 15.58 7.46
CA ASP A 51 -14.42 15.19 8.05
C ASP A 51 -15.08 14.04 7.27
N SER A 52 -15.49 12.99 7.98
CA SER A 52 -16.14 11.79 7.44
C SER A 52 -17.39 12.08 6.61
N SER A 53 -18.02 13.24 6.79
CA SER A 53 -19.16 13.71 6.02
C SER A 53 -18.81 13.93 4.55
N PHE A 54 -17.57 14.29 4.22
CA PHE A 54 -17.10 14.53 2.86
C PHE A 54 -16.52 13.28 2.18
N LEU A 55 -16.05 12.31 2.96
CA LEU A 55 -15.43 11.09 2.46
C LEU A 55 -16.48 10.05 2.06
N SER A 56 -16.22 9.31 0.98
CA SER A 56 -17.06 8.20 0.53
C SER A 56 -16.33 6.86 0.70
N HIS A 57 -15.23 6.68 -0.02
CA HIS A 57 -14.42 5.47 0.01
C HIS A 57 -13.04 5.73 -0.62
N VAL A 58 -12.12 4.77 -0.46
CA VAL A 58 -10.83 4.75 -1.16
C VAL A 58 -10.84 3.59 -2.13
N GLU A 59 -10.44 3.85 -3.37
CA GLU A 59 -10.21 2.85 -4.39
C GLU A 59 -8.71 2.60 -4.52
N VAL A 60 -8.32 1.32 -4.53
CA VAL A 60 -6.93 0.90 -4.69
C VAL A 60 -6.72 0.55 -6.15
N LEU A 61 -5.78 1.24 -6.78
CA LEU A 61 -5.45 1.09 -8.19
C LEU A 61 -4.12 0.34 -8.32
N ASN A 62 -4.01 -0.45 -9.39
CA ASN A 62 -2.71 -1.03 -9.75
C ASN A 62 -1.76 0.09 -10.15
N ASN A 63 -0.54 0.05 -9.60
CA ASN A 63 0.53 0.89 -10.09
C ASN A 63 1.10 0.26 -11.38
N PRO A 64 0.97 0.91 -12.55
CA PRO A 64 1.51 0.38 -13.80
C PRO A 64 3.04 0.18 -13.74
N ASP A 65 3.76 1.08 -13.04
CA ASP A 65 5.22 1.00 -12.93
C ASP A 65 5.65 -0.24 -12.14
N TYR A 66 4.89 -0.61 -11.10
CA TYR A 66 5.11 -1.83 -10.33
C TYR A 66 4.76 -3.09 -11.13
N GLU A 67 3.68 -3.07 -11.91
CA GLU A 67 3.31 -4.21 -12.76
C GLU A 67 4.33 -4.45 -13.88
N GLU A 68 4.93 -3.39 -14.43
CA GLU A 68 6.01 -3.48 -15.42
C GLU A 68 7.33 -3.98 -14.82
N SER A 69 7.62 -3.64 -13.56
CA SER A 69 8.86 -4.04 -12.88
C SER A 69 8.86 -5.52 -12.45
N LYS A 70 7.69 -6.17 -12.36
CA LYS A 70 7.60 -7.58 -11.98
C LYS A 70 8.37 -8.49 -12.95
N PRO A 71 9.19 -9.43 -12.44
CA PRO A 71 9.82 -10.42 -13.28
C PRO A 71 8.75 -11.29 -13.95
N LYS A 72 8.64 -11.23 -15.28
CA LYS A 72 7.70 -12.05 -16.06
C LYS A 72 7.94 -13.52 -15.71
N SER A 73 6.99 -14.14 -15.02
CA SER A 73 7.07 -15.54 -14.64
C SER A 73 7.22 -16.39 -15.90
N LYS A 74 8.29 -17.18 -16.01
CA LYS A 74 8.38 -18.17 -17.08
C LYS A 74 7.25 -19.16 -16.87
N ALA A 75 6.34 -19.25 -17.85
CA ALA A 75 5.26 -20.24 -17.83
C ALA A 75 5.88 -21.63 -17.62
N LYS A 76 5.67 -22.21 -16.44
CA LYS A 76 6.12 -23.56 -16.14
C LYS A 76 5.14 -24.49 -16.84
N GLY A 77 5.45 -24.84 -18.08
CA GLY A 77 4.72 -25.85 -18.83
C GLY A 77 4.65 -27.11 -17.98
N PHE A 78 3.43 -27.52 -17.64
CA PHE A 78 3.19 -28.83 -17.04
C PHE A 78 3.58 -29.86 -18.10
N LYS A 79 4.54 -30.72 -17.77
CA LYS A 79 5.01 -31.83 -18.61
C LYS A 79 4.42 -33.13 -18.08
#